data_AF-A0A7V0MK05-F1
#
_entry.id   AF-A0A7V0MK05-F1
#
_cell.length_a   1.000
_cell.length_b   1.000
_cell.length_c   1.000
_cell.angle_alpha   90.00
_cell.angle_beta   90.00
_cell.angle_gamma   90.00
#
_symmetry.space_group_name_H-M   'P 1'
#
loop_
_entity.id
_entity.type
_entity.pdbx_description
1 polymer ?
#
loop_
_entity_poly.entity_id
_entity_poly.type
_entity_poly.pdbx_seq_one_letter_code
_entity_poly.pdbx_strand_id
1 'polypeptide(L)'
;SEATKLTTEIDRVADATKYNGTALINGNFGATASAADYTDEGIASNSKIDVSGIVDTSATYTITDAAGTTISLSNGSITQTLTGISTGAQTLNFDALGVKITLDNAYSTSVELDGASFTVASSTQNIQVGKENEAYNKIGLTIGDMKMSALNDGSELSIDLSSVSNAQAALTDIDTAISYVAEKRGAVGAYMNRLSYAAANLATNIENAQAAESVIRDVDMAAEMTTFTKNQILLQAGTAMLAQANMAPQQVLSLFG
;
A
#
# COMPACT_ATOMS: atom_id res chain seq x y z
N SER A 1 -29.70 1.41 25.68
CA SER A 1 -29.46 0.59 26.89
C SER A 1 -27.95 0.54 27.17
N GLU A 2 -27.49 -0.11 28.23
CA GLU A 2 -26.04 -0.36 28.44
C GLU A 2 -25.46 -1.20 27.29
N ALA A 3 -26.21 -2.16 26.76
CA ALA A 3 -25.85 -2.91 25.56
C ALA A 3 -25.62 -2.01 24.32
N THR A 4 -26.48 -1.02 24.08
CA THR A 4 -26.26 -0.04 23.00
C THR A 4 -24.95 0.75 23.19
N LYS A 5 -24.60 1.10 24.43
CA LYS A 5 -23.33 1.83 24.69
C LYS A 5 -22.12 0.95 24.41
N LEU A 6 -22.18 -0.34 24.76
CA LEU A 6 -21.10 -1.29 24.51
C LEU A 6 -20.90 -1.55 23.01
N THR A 7 -22.00 -1.70 22.26
CA THR A 7 -21.93 -1.88 20.80
C THR A 7 -21.34 -0.66 20.10
N THR A 8 -21.78 0.56 20.46
CA THR A 8 -21.14 1.80 19.97
C THR A 8 -19.66 1.89 20.35
N GLU A 9 -19.29 1.44 21.55
CA GLU A 9 -17.89 1.45 21.98
C GLU A 9 -17.02 0.48 21.18
N ILE A 10 -17.55 -0.69 20.79
CA ILE A 10 -16.86 -1.65 19.92
C ILE A 10 -16.57 -1.01 18.55
N ASP A 11 -17.58 -0.38 17.93
CA ASP A 11 -17.40 0.32 16.65
C ASP A 11 -16.36 1.45 16.78
N ARG A 12 -16.43 2.22 17.88
CA ARG A 12 -15.45 3.27 18.18
C ARG A 12 -14.03 2.73 18.29
N VAL A 13 -13.83 1.55 18.90
CA VAL A 13 -12.52 0.89 18.99
C VAL A 13 -12.05 0.42 17.61
N ALA A 14 -12.93 -0.15 16.80
CA ALA A 14 -12.62 -0.55 15.44
C ALA A 14 -12.13 0.65 14.61
N ASP A 15 -12.85 1.77 14.68
CA ASP A 15 -12.49 3.01 13.98
C ASP A 15 -11.23 3.69 14.54
N ALA A 16 -10.99 3.61 15.85
CA ALA A 16 -9.81 4.22 16.48
C ALA A 16 -8.51 3.46 16.20
N THR A 17 -8.60 2.19 15.81
CA THR A 17 -7.41 1.33 15.56
C THR A 17 -6.82 1.63 14.19
N LYS A 18 -5.91 2.62 14.16
CA LYS A 18 -5.26 3.10 12.94
C LYS A 18 -3.74 2.98 13.01
N TYR A 19 -3.12 2.75 11.87
CA TYR A 19 -1.67 2.88 11.68
C TYR A 19 -1.39 3.80 10.49
N ASN A 20 -0.54 4.80 10.70
CA ASN A 20 -0.20 5.81 9.69
C ASN A 20 -1.44 6.42 8.99
N GLY A 21 -2.49 6.74 9.78
CA GLY A 21 -3.76 7.28 9.28
C GLY A 21 -4.70 6.29 8.62
N THR A 22 -4.28 5.04 8.37
CA THR A 22 -5.12 3.99 7.79
C THR A 22 -5.78 3.17 8.88
N ALA A 23 -7.10 3.02 8.84
CA ALA A 23 -7.81 2.14 9.77
C ALA A 23 -7.55 0.67 9.42
N LEU A 24 -7.34 -0.16 10.45
CA LEU A 24 -6.86 -1.53 10.27
C LEU A 24 -7.97 -2.57 10.33
N ILE A 25 -8.98 -2.35 11.18
CA ILE A 25 -9.95 -3.39 11.56
C ILE A 25 -11.41 -2.94 11.40
N ASN A 26 -11.69 -1.83 10.72
CA ASN A 26 -13.06 -1.35 10.48
C ASN A 26 -13.56 -1.67 9.05
N GLY A 27 -12.89 -2.60 8.37
CA GLY A 27 -13.16 -2.99 6.98
C GLY A 27 -12.35 -2.20 5.94
N ASN A 28 -11.86 -1.00 6.28
CA ASN A 28 -11.23 -0.09 5.32
C ASN A 28 -9.82 -0.52 4.89
N PHE A 29 -9.22 -1.49 5.59
CA PHE A 29 -7.87 -1.92 5.29
C PHE A 29 -7.81 -2.56 3.90
N GLY A 30 -7.12 -1.89 2.97
CA GLY A 30 -7.05 -2.32 1.57
C GLY A 30 -8.32 -2.07 0.77
N ALA A 31 -9.25 -1.25 1.28
CA ALA A 31 -10.43 -0.84 0.51
C ALA A 31 -10.01 -0.12 -0.77
N THR A 32 -10.58 -0.54 -1.89
CA THR A 32 -10.35 0.07 -3.20
C THR A 32 -11.69 0.38 -3.86
N ALA A 33 -11.79 1.55 -4.46
CA ALA A 33 -12.90 1.88 -5.35
C ALA A 33 -12.66 1.22 -6.72
N SER A 34 -13.56 0.32 -7.11
CA SER A 34 -13.61 -0.21 -8.46
C SER A 34 -14.54 0.65 -9.31
N ALA A 35 -14.01 1.15 -10.42
CA ALA A 35 -14.80 1.82 -11.44
C ALA A 35 -15.50 0.77 -12.28
N ALA A 36 -16.75 0.47 -11.94
CA ALA A 36 -17.59 -0.19 -12.92
C ALA A 36 -18.01 0.80 -14.03
N ASP A 37 -18.17 2.10 -13.72
CA ASP A 37 -18.92 3.01 -14.62
C ASP A 37 -18.31 4.41 -14.83
N TYR A 38 -17.05 4.68 -14.42
CA TYR A 38 -16.43 5.99 -14.68
C TYR A 38 -15.88 6.12 -16.09
N THR A 39 -16.75 6.51 -17.01
CA THR A 39 -16.33 7.03 -18.32
C THR A 39 -16.60 8.53 -18.47
N ASP A 40 -17.10 9.19 -17.42
CA ASP A 40 -17.48 10.59 -17.51
C ASP A 40 -16.28 11.54 -17.46
N GLU A 41 -16.30 12.54 -18.33
CA GLU A 41 -15.39 13.69 -18.25
C GLU A 41 -15.58 14.37 -16.88
N GLY A 42 -14.52 14.84 -16.22
CA GLY A 42 -14.62 15.61 -14.96
C GLY A 42 -14.27 14.86 -13.66
N ILE A 43 -14.33 13.53 -13.63
CA ILE A 43 -13.69 12.71 -12.57
C ILE A 43 -12.48 12.02 -13.19
N ALA A 44 -11.27 12.49 -12.86
CA ALA A 44 -10.05 11.81 -13.27
C ALA A 44 -10.04 10.36 -12.72
N SER A 45 -9.36 9.45 -13.44
CA SER A 45 -9.30 7.98 -13.21
C SER A 45 -9.32 7.52 -11.74
N ASN A 46 -9.75 6.27 -11.47
CA ASN A 46 -10.00 5.64 -10.15
C ASN A 46 -9.12 6.07 -8.97
N SER A 47 -7.83 6.38 -9.19
CA SER A 47 -6.89 6.89 -8.18
C SER A 47 -7.26 8.25 -7.57
N LYS A 48 -8.34 8.91 -8.01
CA LYS A 48 -8.85 10.17 -7.45
C LYS A 48 -10.04 10.00 -6.51
N ILE A 49 -10.52 8.77 -6.29
CA ILE A 49 -11.50 8.44 -5.25
C ILE A 49 -10.76 7.80 -4.08
N ASP A 50 -10.68 8.53 -2.98
CA ASP A 50 -10.10 8.07 -1.73
C ASP A 50 -11.20 7.46 -0.85
N VAL A 51 -11.13 6.15 -0.65
CA VAL A 51 -12.04 5.36 0.19
C VAL A 51 -11.37 4.91 1.49
N SER A 52 -10.26 5.53 1.89
CA SER A 52 -9.57 5.17 3.13
C SER A 52 -10.43 5.34 4.39
N GLY A 53 -11.43 6.24 4.34
CA GLY A 53 -12.38 6.51 5.41
C GLY A 53 -13.73 5.81 5.25
N ILE A 54 -13.94 5.03 4.19
CA ILE A 54 -15.24 4.47 3.80
C ILE A 54 -16.03 3.87 4.97
N VAL A 55 -17.33 4.17 5.02
CA VAL A 55 -18.21 3.66 6.08
C VAL A 55 -18.77 2.27 5.76
N ASP A 56 -18.95 1.94 4.47
CA ASP A 56 -19.47 0.66 3.99
C ASP A 56 -18.61 0.14 2.80
N THR A 57 -17.95 -0.99 3.00
CA THR A 57 -17.07 -1.61 2.01
C THR A 57 -17.78 -2.55 1.04
N SER A 58 -19.11 -2.65 1.11
CA SER A 58 -19.93 -3.56 0.31
C SER A 58 -21.02 -2.83 -0.48
N ALA A 59 -21.14 -1.52 -0.31
CA ALA A 59 -22.14 -0.70 -1.00
C ALA A 59 -21.67 -0.19 -2.37
N THR A 60 -22.66 0.11 -3.21
CA THR A 60 -22.47 0.95 -4.40
C THR A 60 -22.72 2.39 -4.02
N TYR A 61 -21.78 3.25 -4.36
CA TYR A 61 -21.83 4.68 -4.12
C TYR A 61 -22.19 5.40 -5.42
N THR A 62 -23.31 6.11 -5.42
CA THR A 62 -23.84 6.83 -6.58
C THR A 62 -23.69 8.33 -6.36
N ILE A 63 -23.19 9.00 -7.40
CA ILE A 63 -23.05 10.45 -7.47
C ILE A 63 -24.30 11.01 -8.15
N THR A 64 -24.85 12.07 -7.56
CA THR A 64 -25.92 12.87 -8.15
C THR A 64 -25.44 14.30 -8.27
N ASP A 65 -25.34 14.79 -9.50
CA ASP A 65 -24.96 16.18 -9.79
C ASP A 65 -26.19 16.94 -10.28
N ALA A 66 -26.73 17.80 -9.44
CA ALA A 66 -27.81 18.68 -9.83
C ALA A 66 -27.20 19.94 -10.49
N ALA A 67 -27.06 19.89 -11.82
CA ALA A 67 -26.66 20.98 -12.72
C ALA A 67 -25.91 22.15 -12.04
N GLY A 68 -24.65 21.89 -11.66
CA GLY A 68 -23.60 22.90 -11.74
C GLY A 68 -23.18 23.62 -10.46
N THR A 69 -23.66 23.23 -9.27
CA THR A 69 -23.03 23.67 -8.00
C THR A 69 -23.21 22.71 -6.83
N THR A 70 -23.99 21.64 -7.01
CA THR A 70 -24.40 20.75 -5.93
C THR A 70 -24.17 19.31 -6.32
N ILE A 71 -23.27 18.64 -5.60
CA ILE A 71 -22.96 17.23 -5.81
C ILE A 71 -23.34 16.47 -4.55
N SER A 72 -24.12 15.41 -4.72
CA SER A 72 -24.46 14.49 -3.66
C SER A 72 -23.82 13.13 -3.89
N LEU A 73 -23.43 12.47 -2.80
CA LEU A 73 -22.97 11.10 -2.81
C LEU A 73 -23.89 10.28 -1.91
N SER A 74 -24.32 9.11 -2.38
CA SER A 74 -25.19 8.21 -1.64
C SER A 74 -24.69 6.77 -1.71
N ASN A 75 -24.78 6.04 -0.60
CA ASN A 75 -24.60 4.58 -0.57
C ASN A 75 -25.93 3.81 -0.42
N GLY A 76 -27.06 4.50 -0.64
CA GLY A 76 -28.41 3.98 -0.43
C GLY A 76 -28.95 4.18 1.00
N SER A 77 -28.07 4.21 2.01
CA SER A 77 -28.45 4.41 3.42
C SER A 77 -28.16 5.84 3.91
N ILE A 78 -26.99 6.36 3.57
CA ILE A 78 -26.50 7.70 3.89
C ILE A 78 -26.39 8.47 2.59
N THR A 79 -26.89 9.70 2.58
CA THR A 79 -26.67 10.65 1.49
C THR A 79 -26.07 11.92 2.06
N GLN A 80 -24.99 12.38 1.44
CA GLN A 80 -24.37 13.66 1.77
C GLN A 80 -24.34 14.55 0.53
N THR A 81 -24.80 15.78 0.69
CA THR A 81 -24.82 16.80 -0.35
C THR A 81 -23.83 17.90 -0.03
N LEU A 82 -22.94 18.20 -0.98
CA LEU A 82 -22.05 19.35 -0.97
C LEU A 82 -22.61 20.43 -1.91
N THR A 83 -22.53 21.69 -1.49
CA THR A 83 -23.00 22.85 -2.26
C THR A 83 -21.86 23.82 -2.49
N GLY A 84 -22.00 24.71 -3.49
CA GLY A 84 -20.97 25.71 -3.81
C GLY A 84 -19.74 25.12 -4.50
N ILE A 85 -19.92 24.03 -5.23
CA ILE A 85 -18.85 23.41 -6.03
C ILE A 85 -18.49 24.34 -7.18
N SER A 86 -17.19 24.65 -7.35
CA SER A 86 -16.68 25.46 -8.44
C SER A 86 -16.25 24.62 -9.64
N THR A 87 -16.14 25.22 -10.82
CA THR A 87 -15.58 24.56 -11.99
C THR A 87 -14.07 24.36 -11.84
N GLY A 88 -13.53 23.28 -12.41
CA GLY A 88 -12.11 22.93 -12.38
C GLY A 88 -11.72 21.98 -11.24
N ALA A 89 -10.41 21.72 -11.10
CA ALA A 89 -9.94 20.70 -10.17
C ALA A 89 -10.14 21.08 -8.70
N GLN A 90 -10.78 20.19 -7.96
CA GLN A 90 -11.00 20.31 -6.52
C GLN A 90 -11.23 18.95 -5.89
N THR A 91 -10.94 18.82 -4.60
CA THR A 91 -11.28 17.61 -3.83
C THR A 91 -12.54 17.85 -3.02
N LEU A 92 -13.58 17.08 -3.33
CA LEU A 92 -14.82 16.98 -2.57
C LEU A 92 -14.60 16.04 -1.41
N ASN A 93 -15.03 16.45 -0.22
CA ASN A 93 -14.93 15.63 0.99
C ASN A 93 -16.34 15.25 1.46
N PHE A 94 -16.67 13.97 1.31
CA PHE A 94 -17.89 13.38 1.83
C PHE A 94 -17.59 12.66 3.15
N ASP A 95 -17.39 13.44 4.21
CA ASP A 95 -16.98 12.95 5.54
C ASP A 95 -18.00 12.01 6.20
N ALA A 96 -19.29 12.20 5.97
CA ALA A 96 -20.34 11.30 6.47
C ALA A 96 -20.28 9.90 5.85
N LEU A 97 -19.71 9.79 4.65
CA LEU A 97 -19.53 8.54 3.90
C LEU A 97 -18.08 8.05 3.95
N GLY A 98 -17.15 8.88 4.42
CA GLY A 98 -15.73 8.57 4.49
C GLY A 98 -15.02 8.58 3.14
N VAL A 99 -15.57 9.27 2.15
CA VAL A 99 -15.09 9.29 0.77
C VAL A 99 -14.55 10.67 0.42
N LYS A 100 -13.44 10.74 -0.31
CA LYS A 100 -13.06 11.97 -1.03
C LYS A 100 -13.02 11.72 -2.53
N ILE A 101 -13.58 12.63 -3.30
CA ILE A 101 -13.59 12.57 -4.77
C ILE A 101 -12.82 13.77 -5.28
N THR A 102 -11.77 13.54 -6.06
CA THR A 102 -11.01 14.63 -6.69
C THR A 102 -11.48 14.82 -8.12
N LEU A 103 -12.13 15.94 -8.36
CA LEU A 103 -12.48 16.45 -9.68
C LEU A 103 -11.23 16.96 -10.38
N ASP A 104 -11.21 16.89 -11.71
CA ASP A 104 -10.12 17.43 -12.52
C ASP A 104 -10.48 18.77 -13.18
N ASN A 105 -9.58 19.29 -14.00
CA ASN A 105 -9.78 20.56 -14.68
C ASN A 105 -10.90 20.54 -15.74
N ALA A 106 -11.39 19.36 -16.15
CA ALA A 106 -12.47 19.22 -17.11
C ALA A 106 -13.85 19.39 -16.45
N TYR A 107 -13.96 19.26 -15.12
CA TYR A 107 -15.21 19.50 -14.41
C TYR A 107 -15.73 20.91 -14.67
N SER A 108 -16.96 21.01 -15.18
CA SER A 108 -17.62 22.27 -15.50
C SER A 108 -19.13 22.13 -15.35
N THR A 109 -19.88 23.23 -15.35
CA THR A 109 -21.36 23.19 -15.28
C THR A 109 -22.03 22.50 -16.47
N SER A 110 -21.28 22.19 -17.53
CA SER A 110 -21.76 21.47 -18.71
C SER A 110 -21.33 20.00 -18.72
N VAL A 111 -20.57 19.58 -17.70
CA VAL A 111 -20.08 18.22 -17.50
C VAL A 111 -20.73 17.74 -16.21
N GLU A 112 -21.86 17.03 -16.35
CA GLU A 112 -22.63 16.50 -15.22
C GLU A 112 -22.06 15.15 -14.81
N LEU A 113 -21.90 14.91 -13.50
CA LEU A 113 -21.46 13.63 -12.94
C LEU A 113 -22.65 12.75 -12.52
N ASP A 114 -23.86 13.08 -12.98
CA ASP A 114 -25.10 12.47 -12.54
C ASP A 114 -25.18 11.00 -12.99
N GLY A 115 -25.45 10.11 -12.02
CA GLY A 115 -25.52 8.68 -12.27
C GLY A 115 -24.16 7.95 -12.26
N ALA A 116 -23.04 8.67 -12.14
CA ALA A 116 -21.74 8.04 -11.99
C ALA A 116 -21.67 7.25 -10.68
N SER A 117 -21.16 6.01 -10.72
CA SER A 117 -21.07 5.16 -9.53
C SER A 117 -19.79 4.34 -9.43
N PHE A 118 -19.48 3.98 -8.19
CA PHE A 118 -18.42 3.05 -7.85
C PHE A 118 -18.85 2.03 -6.84
N THR A 119 -18.25 0.86 -6.92
CA THR A 119 -18.32 -0.12 -5.85
C THR A 119 -17.04 -0.05 -5.04
N VAL A 120 -17.17 -0.17 -3.73
CA VAL A 120 -16.02 -0.41 -2.86
C VAL A 120 -15.95 -1.90 -2.60
N ALA A 121 -14.73 -2.42 -2.57
CA ALA A 121 -14.46 -3.76 -2.08
C ALA A 121 -13.18 -3.72 -1.24
N SER A 122 -13.12 -4.55 -0.21
CA SER A 122 -11.85 -4.81 0.47
C SER A 122 -10.93 -5.61 -0.46
N SER A 123 -9.68 -5.20 -0.53
CA SER A 123 -8.65 -5.85 -1.32
C SER A 123 -7.50 -6.31 -0.44
N THR A 124 -6.80 -7.34 -0.92
CA THR A 124 -5.63 -7.88 -0.26
C THR A 124 -4.45 -6.94 -0.45
N GLN A 125 -3.88 -6.45 0.66
CA GLN A 125 -2.68 -5.62 0.63
C GLN A 125 -1.44 -6.51 0.55
N ASN A 126 -0.65 -6.36 -0.51
CA ASN A 126 0.52 -7.19 -0.72
C ASN A 126 1.78 -6.53 -0.14
N ILE A 127 2.49 -7.25 0.72
CA ILE A 127 3.84 -6.91 1.15
C ILE A 127 4.81 -7.69 0.25
N GLN A 128 5.65 -6.97 -0.49
CA GLN A 128 6.70 -7.57 -1.32
C GLN A 128 7.81 -8.11 -0.39
N VAL A 129 8.08 -9.41 -0.49
CA VAL A 129 9.08 -10.10 0.33
C VAL A 129 10.10 -10.90 -0.49
N GLY A 130 10.17 -10.63 -1.79
CA GLY A 130 11.18 -11.21 -2.67
C GLY A 130 11.48 -10.30 -3.85
N LYS A 131 12.39 -10.75 -4.72
CA LYS A 131 12.94 -9.90 -5.80
C LYS A 131 12.09 -9.85 -7.07
N GLU A 132 11.24 -10.86 -7.29
CA GLU A 132 10.47 -11.02 -8.53
C GLU A 132 9.03 -10.58 -8.35
N ASN A 133 8.37 -10.19 -9.45
CA ASN A 133 6.98 -9.74 -9.44
C ASN A 133 5.97 -10.90 -9.45
N GLU A 134 6.29 -12.00 -8.78
CA GLU A 134 5.47 -13.22 -8.76
C GLU A 134 4.66 -13.34 -7.47
N ALA A 135 3.54 -14.06 -7.51
CA ALA A 135 2.63 -14.20 -6.36
C ALA A 135 3.29 -14.78 -5.11
N TYR A 136 4.25 -15.70 -5.28
CA TYR A 136 4.98 -16.31 -4.17
C TYR A 136 6.04 -15.39 -3.53
N ASN A 137 6.38 -14.27 -4.19
CA ASN A 137 7.24 -13.23 -3.61
C ASN A 137 6.45 -12.16 -2.84
N LYS A 138 5.15 -12.38 -2.65
CA LYS A 138 4.23 -11.45 -1.98
C LYS A 138 3.54 -12.13 -0.81
N ILE A 139 3.39 -11.40 0.28
CA ILE A 139 2.52 -11.78 1.39
C ILE A 139 1.28 -10.90 1.30
N GLY A 140 0.17 -11.50 0.88
CA GLY A 140 -1.13 -10.86 0.92
C GLY A 140 -1.67 -10.80 2.35
N LEU A 141 -1.98 -9.59 2.80
CA LEU A 141 -2.58 -9.29 4.09
C LEU A 141 -4.01 -8.81 3.86
N THR A 142 -4.95 -9.49 4.50
CA THR A 142 -6.35 -9.09 4.59
C THR A 142 -6.72 -9.06 6.07
N ILE A 143 -7.32 -7.96 6.51
CA ILE A 143 -7.82 -7.81 7.87
C ILE A 143 -9.33 -7.63 7.77
N GLY A 144 -10.09 -8.47 8.47
CA GLY A 144 -11.55 -8.41 8.47
C GLY A 144 -12.08 -7.17 9.20
N ASP A 145 -13.31 -6.79 8.89
CA ASP A 145 -14.05 -5.78 9.63
C ASP A 145 -14.46 -6.32 11.01
N MET A 146 -14.19 -5.55 12.05
CA MET A 146 -14.46 -5.85 13.46
C MET A 146 -15.55 -4.93 14.06
N LYS A 147 -16.25 -4.15 13.22
CA LYS A 147 -17.46 -3.44 13.62
C LYS A 147 -18.59 -4.41 13.92
N MET A 148 -19.52 -4.00 14.78
CA MET A 148 -20.68 -4.76 15.22
C MET A 148 -21.51 -5.34 14.06
N SER A 149 -21.61 -4.62 12.94
CA SER A 149 -22.31 -5.06 11.73
C SER A 149 -21.64 -6.23 11.01
N ALA A 150 -20.33 -6.42 11.20
CA ALA A 150 -19.56 -7.46 10.53
C ALA A 150 -19.30 -8.69 11.42
N LEU A 151 -19.39 -8.52 12.74
CA LEU A 151 -19.06 -9.57 13.71
C LEU A 151 -20.01 -10.79 13.69
N ASN A 152 -21.22 -10.65 13.13
CA ASN A 152 -22.18 -11.75 13.01
C ASN A 152 -22.42 -12.14 11.55
N ASP A 153 -21.33 -12.50 10.86
CA ASP A 153 -21.35 -12.94 9.46
C ASP A 153 -22.02 -11.92 8.51
N GLY A 154 -21.78 -10.62 8.78
CA GLY A 154 -22.36 -9.51 8.01
C GLY A 154 -23.82 -9.17 8.33
N SER A 155 -24.43 -9.81 9.34
CA SER A 155 -25.74 -9.41 9.88
C SER A 155 -25.57 -8.44 11.06
N GLU A 156 -26.46 -7.45 11.15
CA GLU A 156 -26.41 -6.47 12.23
C GLU A 156 -26.67 -7.13 13.59
N LEU A 157 -25.70 -7.03 14.50
CA LEU A 157 -25.82 -7.60 15.85
C LEU A 157 -26.75 -6.74 16.73
N SER A 158 -28.04 -7.05 16.71
CA SER A 158 -29.02 -6.39 17.57
C SER A 158 -29.12 -7.06 18.93
N ILE A 159 -28.30 -6.60 19.89
CA ILE A 159 -28.37 -7.06 21.28
C ILE A 159 -29.61 -6.46 21.98
N ASP A 160 -30.72 -7.18 21.91
CA ASP A 160 -31.92 -6.89 22.70
C ASP A 160 -32.03 -7.79 23.93
N LEU A 161 -32.09 -7.18 25.11
CA LEU A 161 -32.18 -7.86 26.41
C LEU A 161 -33.57 -7.71 27.05
N SER A 162 -34.57 -7.25 26.29
CA SER A 162 -35.92 -6.97 26.79
C SER A 162 -36.75 -8.22 27.15
N SER A 163 -36.37 -9.39 26.63
CA SER A 163 -37.03 -10.67 26.91
C SER A 163 -36.01 -11.81 27.10
N VAL A 164 -36.42 -12.88 27.79
CA VAL A 164 -35.58 -14.07 27.99
C VAL A 164 -35.19 -14.70 26.64
N SER A 165 -36.11 -14.70 25.67
CA SER A 165 -35.84 -15.22 24.33
C SER A 165 -34.80 -14.38 23.60
N ASN A 166 -34.91 -13.05 23.64
CA ASN A 166 -33.98 -12.15 22.96
C ASN A 166 -32.59 -12.19 23.63
N ALA A 167 -32.54 -12.33 24.96
CA ALA A 167 -31.29 -12.51 25.68
C ALA A 167 -30.58 -13.84 25.33
N GLN A 168 -31.32 -14.94 25.09
CA GLN A 168 -30.73 -16.20 24.63
C GLN A 168 -30.21 -16.11 23.19
N ALA A 169 -30.93 -15.41 22.30
CA ALA A 169 -30.44 -15.13 20.95
C ALA A 169 -29.15 -14.29 20.99
N ALA A 170 -29.11 -13.24 21.82
CA ALA A 170 -27.94 -12.39 22.00
C ALA A 170 -26.69 -13.16 22.48
N LEU A 171 -26.85 -14.23 23.28
CA LEU A 171 -25.71 -15.07 23.68
C LEU A 171 -25.10 -15.82 22.47
N THR A 172 -25.95 -16.42 21.64
CA THR A 172 -25.52 -17.11 20.41
C THR A 172 -24.77 -16.17 19.46
N ASP A 173 -25.32 -14.96 19.31
CA ASP A 173 -24.76 -13.87 18.54
C ASP A 173 -23.38 -13.43 19.05
N ILE A 174 -23.24 -13.28 20.38
CA ILE A 174 -21.95 -12.97 21.02
C ILE A 174 -20.93 -14.11 20.82
N ASP A 175 -21.34 -15.37 20.94
CA ASP A 175 -20.45 -16.52 20.72
C ASP A 175 -19.92 -16.57 19.28
N THR A 176 -20.78 -16.21 18.31
CA THR A 176 -20.41 -16.08 16.90
C THR A 176 -19.41 -14.93 16.70
N ALA A 177 -19.68 -13.77 17.30
CA ALA A 177 -18.78 -12.62 17.27
C ALA A 177 -17.40 -12.92 17.87
N ILE A 178 -17.35 -13.61 19.02
CA ILE A 178 -16.10 -14.03 19.67
C ILE A 178 -15.32 -14.97 18.75
N SER A 179 -16.01 -15.93 18.15
CA SER A 179 -15.41 -16.90 17.22
C SER A 179 -14.83 -16.20 15.98
N TYR A 180 -15.55 -15.24 15.43
CA TYR A 180 -15.09 -14.41 14.31
C TYR A 180 -13.81 -13.64 14.67
N VAL A 181 -13.79 -12.93 15.82
CA VAL A 181 -12.61 -12.20 16.29
C VAL A 181 -11.42 -13.15 16.49
N ALA A 182 -11.66 -14.33 17.08
CA ALA A 182 -10.62 -15.33 17.29
C ALA A 182 -10.02 -15.83 15.96
N GLU A 183 -10.87 -16.10 14.96
CA GLU A 183 -10.45 -16.48 13.61
C GLU A 183 -9.56 -15.42 12.97
N LYS A 184 -10.01 -14.16 12.96
CA LYS A 184 -9.23 -13.06 12.36
C LYS A 184 -7.93 -12.79 13.10
N ARG A 185 -7.90 -12.92 14.44
CA ARG A 185 -6.65 -12.88 15.22
C ARG A 185 -5.69 -14.02 14.85
N GLY A 186 -6.23 -15.21 14.61
CA GLY A 186 -5.46 -16.36 14.11
C GLY A 186 -4.83 -16.07 12.75
N ALA A 187 -5.58 -15.47 11.83
CA ALA A 187 -5.08 -15.06 10.52
C ALA A 187 -3.94 -14.02 10.64
N VAL A 188 -4.10 -12.98 11.47
CA VAL A 188 -3.04 -12.01 11.76
C VAL A 188 -1.80 -12.68 12.35
N GLY A 189 -1.97 -13.63 13.26
CA GLY A 189 -0.88 -14.45 13.79
C GLY A 189 -0.13 -15.23 12.71
N ALA A 190 -0.85 -15.84 11.78
CA ALA A 190 -0.25 -16.54 10.64
C ALA A 190 0.54 -15.59 9.72
N TYR A 191 0.01 -14.39 9.44
CA TYR A 191 0.73 -13.38 8.66
C TYR A 191 2.00 -12.91 9.35
N MET A 192 1.98 -12.68 10.67
CA MET A 192 3.17 -12.31 11.45
C MET A 192 4.25 -13.40 11.37
N ASN A 193 3.88 -14.68 11.48
CA ASN A 193 4.83 -15.79 11.34
C ASN A 193 5.45 -15.84 9.94
N ARG A 194 4.63 -15.68 8.89
CA ARG A 194 5.12 -15.64 7.50
C ARG A 194 6.05 -14.46 7.26
N LEU A 195 5.72 -13.28 7.79
CA LEU A 195 6.57 -12.08 7.68
C LEU A 195 7.90 -12.27 8.42
N SER A 196 7.88 -12.86 9.61
CA SER A 196 9.10 -13.16 10.37
C SER A 196 10.01 -14.13 9.62
N TYR A 197 9.44 -15.20 9.06
CA TYR A 197 10.18 -16.15 8.25
C TYR A 197 10.76 -15.52 6.98
N ALA A 198 9.94 -14.72 6.27
CA ALA A 198 10.38 -14.03 5.07
C ALA A 198 11.48 -13.00 5.37
N ALA A 199 11.37 -12.27 6.47
CA ALA A 199 12.40 -11.33 6.91
C ALA A 199 13.73 -12.04 7.23
N ALA A 200 13.68 -13.17 7.94
CA ALA A 200 14.88 -13.98 8.21
C ALA A 200 15.53 -14.49 6.92
N ASN A 201 14.72 -14.98 5.97
CA ASN A 201 15.21 -15.46 4.68
C ASN A 201 15.84 -14.32 3.84
N LEU A 202 15.19 -13.16 3.82
CA LEU A 202 15.71 -11.96 3.15
C LEU A 202 17.03 -11.49 3.76
N ALA A 203 17.18 -11.52 5.09
CA ALA A 203 18.43 -11.16 5.74
C ALA A 203 19.59 -12.07 5.28
N THR A 204 19.36 -13.39 5.23
CA THR A 204 20.36 -14.34 4.71
C THR A 204 20.66 -14.12 3.22
N ASN A 205 19.66 -13.82 2.40
CA ASN A 205 19.89 -13.51 0.99
C ASN A 205 20.69 -12.22 0.80
N ILE A 206 20.44 -11.19 1.62
CA ILE A 206 21.21 -9.95 1.62
C ILE A 206 22.67 -10.24 1.98
N GLU A 207 22.92 -11.02 3.03
CA GLU A 207 24.28 -11.41 3.42
C GLU A 207 25.01 -12.16 2.30
N ASN A 208 24.34 -13.14 1.68
CA ASN A 208 24.90 -13.91 0.56
C ASN A 208 25.17 -13.03 -0.67
N ALA A 209 24.26 -12.10 -0.99
CA ALA A 209 24.43 -11.19 -2.11
C ALA A 209 25.58 -10.20 -1.88
N GLN A 210 25.69 -9.66 -0.66
CA GLN A 210 26.81 -8.79 -0.27
C GLN A 210 28.16 -9.52 -0.28
N ALA A 211 28.19 -10.79 0.15
CA ALA A 211 29.40 -11.61 0.08
C ALA A 211 29.81 -11.87 -1.38
N ALA A 212 28.85 -12.20 -2.25
CA ALA A 212 29.10 -12.38 -3.67
C ALA A 212 29.58 -11.09 -4.34
N GLU A 213 28.96 -9.95 -4.01
CA GLU A 213 29.37 -8.62 -4.48
C GLU A 213 30.80 -8.29 -4.03
N SER A 214 31.14 -8.56 -2.76
CA SER A 214 32.50 -8.35 -2.24
C SER A 214 33.52 -9.15 -3.03
N VAL A 215 33.25 -10.44 -3.28
CA VAL A 215 34.17 -11.28 -4.07
C VAL A 215 34.36 -10.74 -5.48
N ILE A 216 33.28 -10.32 -6.15
CA ILE A 216 33.36 -9.75 -7.50
C ILE A 216 34.18 -8.46 -7.47
N ARG A 217 33.87 -7.53 -6.56
CA ARG A 217 34.57 -6.24 -6.44
C ARG A 217 36.04 -6.42 -6.11
N ASP A 218 36.37 -7.36 -5.23
CA ASP A 218 37.76 -7.62 -4.83
C ASP A 218 38.56 -8.28 -5.97
N VAL A 219 37.95 -9.16 -6.76
CA VAL A 219 38.58 -9.73 -7.97
C VAL A 219 38.83 -8.66 -9.02
N ASP A 220 37.85 -7.79 -9.28
CA ASP A 220 38.00 -6.70 -10.26
C ASP A 220 39.07 -5.70 -9.82
N MET A 221 39.08 -5.32 -8.53
CA MET A 221 40.15 -4.47 -7.97
C MET A 221 41.52 -5.14 -8.05
N ALA A 222 41.63 -6.43 -7.75
CA ALA A 222 42.89 -7.15 -7.86
C ALA A 222 43.42 -7.20 -9.31
N ALA A 223 42.53 -7.41 -10.29
CA ALA A 223 42.89 -7.41 -11.71
C ALA A 223 43.36 -6.02 -12.17
N GLU A 224 42.66 -4.95 -11.75
CA GLU A 224 43.03 -3.57 -12.08
C GLU A 224 44.36 -3.17 -11.41
N MET A 225 44.57 -3.54 -10.15
CA MET A 225 45.83 -3.29 -9.43
C MET A 225 47.02 -4.04 -10.05
N THR A 226 46.80 -5.25 -10.58
CA THR A 226 47.83 -6.00 -11.29
C THR A 226 48.18 -5.33 -12.61
N THR A 227 47.17 -4.85 -13.35
CA THR A 227 47.36 -4.10 -14.59
C THR A 227 48.04 -2.76 -14.35
N PHE A 228 47.63 -2.02 -13.33
CA PHE A 228 48.26 -0.78 -12.88
C PHE A 228 49.73 -1.02 -12.52
N THR A 229 50.03 -2.05 -11.74
CA THR A 229 51.41 -2.40 -11.35
C THR A 229 52.25 -2.80 -12.57
N LYS A 230 51.70 -3.59 -13.50
CA LYS A 230 52.37 -3.93 -14.76
C LYS A 230 52.70 -2.68 -15.57
N ASN A 231 51.75 -1.75 -15.69
CA ASN A 231 51.96 -0.50 -16.41
C ASN A 231 53.00 0.41 -15.72
N GLN A 232 53.00 0.45 -14.38
CA GLN A 232 54.01 1.16 -13.58
C GLN A 232 55.41 0.58 -13.82
N ILE A 233 55.55 -0.75 -13.82
CA ILE A 233 56.81 -1.44 -14.12
C ILE A 233 57.25 -1.17 -15.56
N LEU A 234 56.33 -1.21 -16.54
CA LEU A 234 56.65 -0.91 -17.94
C LEU A 234 57.09 0.54 -18.12
N LEU A 235 56.48 1.50 -17.41
CA LEU A 235 56.92 2.89 -17.42
C LEU A 235 58.33 3.04 -16.82
N GLN A 236 58.59 2.43 -15.66
CA GLN A 236 59.92 2.45 -15.04
C GLN A 236 60.97 1.76 -15.92
N ALA A 237 60.67 0.58 -16.46
CA ALA A 237 61.53 -0.14 -17.39
C ALA A 237 61.75 0.64 -18.69
N GLY A 238 60.72 1.29 -19.23
CA GLY A 238 60.82 2.16 -20.40
C GLY A 238 61.73 3.36 -20.18
N THR A 239 61.62 4.02 -19.02
CA THR A 239 62.54 5.11 -18.64
C THR A 239 63.98 4.63 -18.42
N ALA A 240 64.18 3.49 -17.77
CA ALA A 240 65.50 2.89 -17.58
C ALA A 240 66.11 2.42 -18.91
N MET A 241 65.32 1.83 -19.79
CA MET A 241 65.72 1.43 -21.15
C MET A 241 66.05 2.64 -22.02
N LEU A 242 65.29 3.73 -21.94
CA LEU A 242 65.60 5.00 -22.60
C LEU A 242 66.91 5.60 -22.07
N ALA A 243 67.15 5.56 -20.76
CA ALA A 243 68.41 6.01 -20.17
C ALA A 243 69.60 5.16 -20.65
N GLN A 244 69.44 3.83 -20.65
CA GLN A 244 70.45 2.88 -21.15
C GLN A 244 70.72 3.06 -22.67
N ALA A 245 69.65 3.24 -23.46
CA ALA A 245 69.74 3.47 -24.91
C ALA A 245 70.34 4.84 -25.25
N ASN A 246 70.22 5.85 -24.38
CA ASN A 246 70.91 7.13 -24.54
C ASN A 246 72.40 7.05 -24.15
N MET A 247 72.78 6.14 -23.24
CA MET A 247 74.19 5.92 -22.87
C MET A 247 74.96 5.09 -23.89
N ALA A 248 74.31 4.16 -24.60
CA ALA A 248 74.98 3.32 -25.61
C ALA A 248 75.65 4.11 -26.76
N PRO A 249 75.02 5.14 -27.37
CA PRO A 249 75.67 5.99 -28.37
C PRO A 249 76.84 6.80 -27.80
N GLN A 250 76.77 7.24 -26.54
CA GLN A 250 77.83 8.03 -25.91
C GLN A 250 79.09 7.18 -25.66
N GLN A 251 78.95 5.91 -25.31
CA GLN A 251 80.09 4.98 -25.18
C GLN A 251 80.77 4.71 -26.53
N VAL A 252 80.01 4.65 -27.62
CA VAL A 252 80.56 4.48 -28.97
C VAL A 252 81.29 5.76 -29.41
N LEU A 253 80.74 6.95 -29.12
CA LEU A 253 81.38 8.21 -29.46
C LEU A 253 82.67 8.46 -28.68
N SER A 254 82.75 7.99 -27.42
CA SER A 254 83.99 8.00 -26.62
C SER A 254 85.08 7.06 -27.13
N LEU A 255 84.75 6.12 -28.02
CA LEU A 255 85.73 5.17 -28.59
C LEU A 255 86.32 5.67 -29.92
N PHE A 256 85.69 6.69 -30.53
CA PHE A 256 86.12 7.30 -31.80
C PHE A 256 86.57 8.77 -31.68
N GLY A 257 86.47 9.38 -30.50
CA GLY A 257 87.02 10.69 -30.16
C GLY A 257 88.21 10.56 -29.22
#